data_AF-A0A951PVG0-F1
#
_entry.id   AF-A0A951PVG0-F1
#
_cell.length_a   1.000
_cell.length_b   1.000
_cell.length_c   1.000
_cell.angle_alpha   90.00
_cell.angle_beta   90.00
_cell.angle_gamma   90.00
#
_symmetry.space_group_name_H-M   'P 1'
#
loop_
_entity.id
_entity.type
_entity.pdbx_description
1 polymer ?
#
loop_
_entity_poly.entity_id
_entity_poly.type
_entity_poly.pdbx_seq_one_letter_code
_entity_poly.pdbx_strand_id
1 'polypeptide(L)'
;MVSVWHYLKRNCPICNGARSDCRENTQSDLIHCRHEVTAAPGYQCVSEDKWGFFLWAVDDGRDRNSDQWEELRRSREQERSQRLKEEEKRCTQLLPSQERDRLIRKLSQQLGLSTQHRQHLREERGLSNEQIDHACYFSIEPYQELIGISPRLAGIDLWGRYLTIKQQGIGCPIFDIYGHITGFQVRFDNATENKYKWSTSRSQFRPNGPTAHLPNGELPLAVWRPLGAIQRRSIGMSEGTNPKPYIVATRLGQPCLGAAGGNFVASQQQLKESLDVLSTELNTKTIDFYPDAGAIANFHVLRQYRATFRLVQQWGYEIRVAWWGQTTKGEHLDIDDLLVAGREDEIQFITVAQFELLCHNPDSQLHGFKDLFGWLPKLQNRLAQLVKKRSRWGFASCGDVEVEPPPTPPTIQYEAGQRLEAWVQAVQGGAKFIFDSSATGTGKSYDSGLAHS
;
A
#
# COMPACT_ATOMS: atom_id res chain seq x y z
N MET A 1 -2.42 -5.72 42.45
CA MET A 1 -1.45 -6.59 41.76
C MET A 1 -0.91 -5.82 40.57
N VAL A 2 0.38 -5.49 40.57
CA VAL A 2 1.03 -4.78 39.46
C VAL A 2 1.05 -5.73 38.26
N SER A 3 0.62 -5.27 37.09
CA SER A 3 0.66 -6.09 35.88
C SER A 3 2.12 -6.41 35.54
N VAL A 4 2.44 -7.70 35.43
CA VAL A 4 3.77 -8.24 35.06
C VAL A 4 4.21 -7.78 33.67
N TRP A 5 3.29 -7.25 32.87
CA TRP A 5 3.52 -6.86 31.49
C TRP A 5 3.30 -5.36 31.30
N HIS A 6 4.29 -4.71 30.70
CA HIS A 6 4.20 -3.32 30.25
C HIS A 6 4.21 -3.27 28.72
N TYR A 7 3.16 -2.74 28.09
CA TYR A 7 3.12 -2.60 26.64
C TYR A 7 3.90 -1.36 26.20
N LEU A 8 5.02 -1.59 25.51
CA LEU A 8 5.89 -0.52 24.99
C LEU A 8 5.27 0.24 23.83
N LYS A 9 4.28 -0.35 23.13
CA LYS A 9 3.65 0.22 21.94
C LYS A 9 4.74 0.71 20.95
N ARG A 10 4.70 1.99 20.55
CA ARG A 10 5.68 2.59 19.64
C ARG A 10 6.96 3.09 20.32
N ASN A 11 7.11 2.91 21.63
CA ASN A 11 8.29 3.30 22.39
C ASN A 11 9.26 2.13 22.60
N CYS A 12 9.15 1.08 21.78
CA CYS A 12 10.03 -0.08 21.89
C CYS A 12 11.44 0.30 21.44
N PRO A 13 12.48 0.13 22.30
CA PRO A 13 13.85 0.50 21.96
C PRO A 13 14.47 -0.46 20.93
N ILE A 14 13.93 -1.66 20.78
CA ILE A 14 14.42 -2.66 19.81
C ILE A 14 13.98 -2.33 18.38
N CYS A 15 12.69 -2.05 18.17
CA CYS A 15 12.16 -1.79 16.82
C CYS A 15 11.97 -0.31 16.51
N ASN A 16 12.36 0.59 17.42
CA ASN A 16 12.18 2.03 17.35
C ASN A 16 10.75 2.44 16.91
N GLY A 17 9.75 1.73 17.46
CA GLY A 17 8.34 1.98 17.16
C GLY A 17 7.81 1.51 15.80
N ALA A 18 8.58 0.71 15.06
CA ALA A 18 8.10 0.05 13.84
C ALA A 18 6.88 -0.87 14.09
N ARG A 19 6.73 -1.35 15.33
CA ARG A 19 5.63 -2.19 15.78
C ARG A 19 4.96 -1.60 17.02
N SER A 20 3.73 -2.06 17.29
CA SER A 20 2.92 -1.60 18.44
C SER A 20 2.55 -2.73 19.42
N ASP A 21 2.94 -3.97 19.12
CA ASP A 21 2.67 -5.16 19.92
C ASP A 21 3.86 -5.57 20.81
N CYS A 22 4.90 -4.72 20.88
CA CYS A 22 6.05 -4.92 21.74
C CYS A 22 5.67 -4.72 23.20
N ARG A 23 6.24 -5.55 24.07
CA ARG A 23 5.96 -5.55 25.51
C ARG A 23 7.22 -5.86 26.28
N GLU A 24 7.27 -5.38 27.49
CA GLU A 24 8.33 -5.62 28.46
C GLU A 24 7.73 -6.43 29.61
N ASN A 25 8.47 -7.42 30.07
CA ASN A 25 8.16 -8.13 31.30
C ASN A 25 8.88 -7.42 32.45
N THR A 26 8.13 -6.80 33.37
CA THR A 26 8.67 -6.00 34.48
C THR A 26 9.24 -6.85 35.63
N GLN A 27 9.12 -8.18 35.57
CA GLN A 27 9.74 -9.09 36.53
C GLN A 27 11.09 -9.63 36.04
N SER A 28 11.26 -9.77 34.73
CA SER A 28 12.47 -10.32 34.12
C SER A 28 13.30 -9.29 33.36
N ASP A 29 12.82 -8.05 33.26
CA ASP A 29 13.38 -6.96 32.46
C ASP A 29 13.69 -7.36 31.00
N LEU A 30 12.85 -8.25 30.45
CA LEU A 30 12.98 -8.72 29.07
C LEU A 30 11.99 -8.00 28.16
N ILE A 31 12.51 -7.48 27.06
CA ILE A 31 11.71 -6.85 26.02
C ILE A 31 11.35 -7.90 24.97
N HIS A 32 10.06 -8.16 24.82
CA HIS A 32 9.51 -9.01 23.76
C HIS A 32 9.29 -8.16 22.51
N CYS A 33 10.06 -8.44 21.47
CA CYS A 33 9.98 -7.75 20.20
C CYS A 33 10.07 -8.74 19.03
N ARG A 34 9.20 -8.58 18.02
CA ARG A 34 9.29 -9.33 16.76
C ARG A 34 10.02 -8.54 15.66
N HIS A 35 10.91 -7.64 16.05
CA HIS A 35 11.81 -7.04 15.08
C HIS A 35 12.73 -8.13 14.52
N GLU A 36 13.28 -7.93 13.33
CA GLU A 36 14.32 -8.84 12.84
C GLU A 36 15.43 -8.94 13.89
N VAL A 37 16.12 -10.07 13.96
CA VAL A 37 17.30 -10.26 14.84
C VAL A 37 18.47 -9.49 14.24
N THR A 38 18.29 -8.21 13.94
CA THR A 38 19.35 -7.27 13.58
C THR A 38 19.89 -6.67 14.87
N ALA A 39 21.14 -6.19 14.85
CA ALA A 39 21.75 -5.61 16.04
C ALA A 39 20.88 -4.45 16.56
N ALA A 40 20.37 -4.58 17.79
CA ALA A 40 19.74 -3.50 18.52
C ALA A 40 20.83 -2.88 19.42
N PRO A 41 21.29 -1.64 19.15
CA PRO A 41 22.37 -1.04 19.93
C PRO A 41 22.03 -1.04 21.43
N GLY A 42 22.90 -1.63 22.25
CA GLY A 42 22.72 -1.72 23.71
C GLY A 42 21.79 -2.84 24.19
N TYR A 43 21.34 -3.73 23.30
CA TYR A 43 20.50 -4.89 23.67
C TYR A 43 21.01 -6.18 23.01
N GLN A 44 20.92 -7.28 23.75
CA GLN A 44 21.21 -8.63 23.28
C GLN A 44 19.95 -9.48 23.27
N CYS A 45 19.74 -10.21 22.17
CA CYS A 45 18.66 -11.19 22.08
C CYS A 45 19.05 -12.44 22.87
N VAL A 46 18.23 -12.82 23.86
CA VAL A 46 18.52 -13.92 24.80
C VAL A 46 17.73 -15.19 24.52
N SER A 47 16.55 -15.10 23.90
CA SER A 47 15.70 -16.26 23.58
C SER A 47 14.55 -15.87 22.65
N GLU A 48 13.81 -16.86 22.15
CA GLU A 48 12.56 -16.67 21.43
C GLU A 48 11.43 -17.38 22.19
N ASP A 49 10.29 -16.71 22.33
CA ASP A 49 9.11 -17.34 22.90
C ASP A 49 8.38 -18.22 21.86
N LYS A 50 7.50 -19.11 22.34
CA LYS A 50 6.71 -20.01 21.49
C LYS A 50 5.81 -19.31 20.46
N TRP A 51 5.59 -18.00 20.61
CA TRP A 51 4.76 -17.18 19.72
C TRP A 51 5.59 -16.40 18.70
N GLY A 52 6.92 -16.54 18.72
CA GLY A 52 7.84 -15.88 17.81
C GLY A 52 8.20 -14.44 18.21
N PHE A 53 8.11 -14.09 19.50
CA PHE A 53 8.77 -12.87 20.01
C PHE A 53 10.19 -13.17 20.44
N PHE A 54 11.13 -12.35 19.97
CA PHE A 54 12.47 -12.34 20.51
C PHE A 54 12.48 -11.62 21.85
N LEU A 55 13.22 -12.19 22.79
CA LEU A 55 13.41 -11.72 24.14
C LEU A 55 14.74 -10.98 24.16
N TRP A 56 14.70 -9.69 24.49
CA TRP A 56 15.87 -8.82 24.49
C TRP A 56 16.18 -8.39 25.91
N ALA A 57 17.43 -8.54 26.31
CA ALA A 57 17.97 -8.01 27.55
C ALA A 57 18.91 -6.83 27.23
N VAL A 58 19.09 -5.92 28.18
CA VAL A 58 20.15 -4.90 28.09
C VAL A 58 21.50 -5.60 27.98
N ASP A 59 22.34 -5.13 27.06
CA ASP A 59 23.69 -5.64 26.88
C ASP A 59 24.53 -5.31 28.12
N ASP A 60 24.91 -6.35 28.87
CA ASP A 60 25.75 -6.24 30.07
C ASP A 60 27.15 -6.84 29.85
N GLY A 61 27.57 -7.00 28.59
CA GLY A 61 28.88 -7.51 28.21
C GLY A 61 29.10 -9.00 28.49
N ARG A 62 28.07 -9.73 28.95
CA ARG A 62 28.12 -11.19 29.02
C ARG A 62 27.95 -11.76 27.62
N ASP A 63 28.83 -12.68 27.23
CA ASP A 63 28.68 -13.42 25.98
C ASP A 63 27.52 -14.40 26.11
N ARG A 64 26.36 -14.01 25.56
CA ARG A 64 25.13 -14.80 25.61
C ARG A 64 24.82 -15.34 24.22
N ASN A 65 25.33 -16.53 23.92
CA ASN A 65 24.92 -17.35 22.76
C ASN A 65 24.94 -16.63 21.39
N SER A 66 25.87 -15.70 21.16
CA SER A 66 25.96 -14.94 19.90
C SER A 66 25.95 -15.85 18.65
N ASP A 67 26.72 -16.94 18.69
CA ASP A 67 26.87 -17.88 17.56
C ASP A 67 25.58 -18.62 17.20
N GLN A 68 24.79 -19.05 18.21
CA GLN A 68 23.51 -19.75 17.97
C GLN A 68 22.48 -18.83 17.29
N TRP A 69 22.49 -17.54 17.59
CA TRP A 69 21.57 -16.56 17.00
C TRP A 69 22.00 -16.12 15.60
N GLU A 70 23.30 -16.04 15.35
CA GLU A 70 23.81 -15.86 13.99
C GLU A 70 23.45 -17.05 13.10
N GLU A 71 23.52 -18.27 13.63
CA GLU A 71 23.12 -19.48 12.91
C GLU A 71 21.61 -19.51 12.66
N LEU A 72 20.78 -19.14 13.64
CA LEU A 72 19.33 -19.00 13.45
C LEU A 72 18.97 -17.91 12.43
N ARG A 73 19.69 -16.78 12.43
CA ARG A 73 19.55 -15.70 11.45
C ARG A 73 19.87 -16.23 10.05
N ARG A 74 21.02 -16.88 9.88
CA ARG A 74 21.42 -17.51 8.60
C ARG A 74 20.42 -18.55 8.14
N SER A 75 19.92 -19.41 9.04
CA SER A 75 18.90 -20.41 8.71
C SER A 75 17.60 -19.77 8.23
N ARG A 76 17.09 -18.73 8.91
CA ARG A 76 15.86 -18.02 8.49
C ARG A 76 16.05 -17.23 7.20
N GLU A 77 17.21 -16.61 7.01
CA GLU A 77 17.55 -15.94 5.76
C GLU A 77 17.63 -16.95 4.60
N GLN A 78 18.24 -18.11 4.84
CA GLN A 78 18.29 -19.21 3.87
C GLN A 78 16.89 -19.75 3.59
N GLU A 79 16.06 -20.03 4.59
CA GLU A 79 14.67 -20.45 4.42
C GLU A 79 13.85 -19.40 3.66
N ARG A 80 13.98 -18.12 4.02
CA ARG A 80 13.30 -17.02 3.31
C ARG A 80 13.77 -16.95 1.86
N SER A 81 15.08 -17.05 1.62
CA SER A 81 15.66 -17.05 0.27
C SER A 81 15.19 -18.25 -0.54
N GLN A 82 15.13 -19.44 0.07
CA GLN A 82 14.60 -20.65 -0.56
C GLN A 82 13.12 -20.48 -0.90
N ARG A 83 12.29 -20.02 0.05
CA ARG A 83 10.87 -19.73 -0.19
C ARG A 83 10.68 -18.71 -1.32
N LEU A 84 11.45 -17.62 -1.33
CA LEU A 84 11.38 -16.62 -2.40
C LEU A 84 11.77 -17.21 -3.76
N LYS A 85 12.84 -18.03 -3.83
CA LYS A 85 13.25 -18.71 -5.07
C LYS A 85 12.20 -19.73 -5.55
N GLU A 86 11.56 -20.45 -4.64
CA GLU A 86 10.47 -21.38 -4.95
C GLU A 86 9.24 -20.63 -5.46
N GLU A 87 8.89 -19.51 -4.82
CA GLU A 87 7.79 -18.65 -5.24
C GLU A 87 8.06 -18.03 -6.62
N GLU A 88 9.27 -17.55 -6.87
CA GLU A 88 9.69 -17.03 -8.17
C GLU A 88 9.62 -18.10 -9.27
N LYS A 89 10.15 -19.30 -9.00
CA LYS A 89 10.03 -20.46 -9.92
C LYS A 89 8.56 -20.83 -10.17
N ARG A 90 7.71 -20.75 -9.15
CA ARG A 90 6.27 -21.02 -9.30
C ARG A 90 5.59 -19.95 -10.13
N CYS A 91 5.88 -18.68 -9.88
CA CYS A 91 5.27 -17.55 -10.56
C CYS A 91 5.67 -17.50 -12.04
N THR A 92 6.93 -17.76 -12.37
CA THR A 92 7.40 -17.83 -13.77
C THR A 92 6.73 -18.93 -14.60
N GLN A 93 6.14 -19.95 -13.97
CA GLN A 93 5.36 -21.00 -14.64
C GLN A 93 3.87 -20.64 -14.83
N LEU A 94 3.41 -19.53 -14.24
CA LEU A 94 2.03 -19.06 -14.39
C LEU A 94 1.78 -18.51 -15.78
N LEU A 95 0.50 -18.52 -16.18
CA LEU A 95 0.08 -18.04 -17.48
C LEU A 95 0.37 -16.54 -17.66
N PRO A 96 0.96 -16.11 -18.79
CA PRO A 96 1.05 -14.70 -19.16
C PRO A 96 -0.33 -14.07 -19.39
N SER A 97 -0.42 -12.73 -19.25
CA SER A 97 -1.69 -11.97 -19.35
C SER A 97 -2.51 -12.28 -20.60
N GLN A 98 -1.86 -12.39 -21.77
CA GLN A 98 -2.54 -12.68 -23.05
C GLN A 98 -3.18 -14.08 -23.09
N GLU A 99 -2.50 -15.09 -22.53
CA GLU A 99 -3.05 -16.45 -22.47
C GLU A 99 -4.20 -16.53 -21.45
N ARG A 100 -4.09 -15.79 -20.34
CA ARG A 100 -5.19 -15.64 -19.36
C ARG A 100 -6.40 -14.97 -20.00
N ASP A 101 -6.21 -13.89 -20.75
CA ASP A 101 -7.29 -13.17 -21.42
C ASP A 101 -8.09 -14.09 -22.35
N ARG A 102 -7.39 -14.80 -23.25
CA ARG A 102 -8.02 -15.76 -24.16
C ARG A 102 -8.83 -16.82 -23.41
N LEU A 103 -8.26 -17.39 -22.35
CA LEU A 103 -8.91 -18.46 -21.60
C LEU A 103 -10.10 -17.96 -20.76
N ILE A 104 -10.00 -16.79 -20.14
CA ILE A 104 -11.08 -16.23 -19.32
C ILE A 104 -12.21 -15.68 -20.20
N ARG A 105 -11.90 -15.08 -21.35
CA ARG A 105 -12.93 -14.73 -22.34
C ARG A 105 -13.65 -15.98 -22.86
N LYS A 106 -12.91 -17.05 -23.16
CA LYS A 106 -13.50 -18.33 -23.55
C LYS A 106 -14.40 -18.89 -22.44
N LEU A 107 -13.97 -18.81 -21.18
CA LEU A 107 -14.78 -19.22 -20.02
C LEU A 107 -16.06 -18.39 -19.92
N SER A 108 -15.94 -17.06 -19.99
CA SER A 108 -17.09 -16.14 -19.93
C SER A 108 -18.10 -16.41 -21.05
N GLN A 109 -17.63 -16.61 -22.28
CA GLN A 109 -18.46 -16.97 -23.43
C GLN A 109 -19.12 -18.35 -23.28
N GLN A 110 -18.39 -19.34 -22.75
CA GLN A 110 -18.90 -20.69 -22.57
C GLN A 110 -20.04 -20.73 -21.55
N LEU A 111 -19.87 -20.02 -20.42
CA LEU A 111 -20.81 -20.08 -19.31
C LEU A 111 -21.96 -19.09 -19.45
N GLY A 112 -21.72 -17.93 -20.07
CA GLY A 112 -22.67 -16.84 -20.17
C GLY A 112 -23.10 -16.30 -18.81
N LEU A 113 -24.03 -15.35 -18.82
CA LEU A 113 -24.60 -14.77 -17.61
C LEU A 113 -26.09 -15.12 -17.52
N SER A 114 -26.48 -15.74 -16.42
CA SER A 114 -27.88 -16.10 -16.16
C SER A 114 -28.76 -14.86 -16.04
N THR A 115 -30.05 -14.99 -16.39
CA THR A 115 -31.03 -13.91 -16.29
C THR A 115 -31.11 -13.34 -14.87
N GLN A 116 -31.07 -14.20 -13.86
CA GLN A 116 -31.10 -13.79 -12.44
C GLN A 116 -29.88 -12.94 -12.06
N HIS A 117 -28.67 -13.35 -12.42
CA HIS A 117 -27.47 -12.56 -12.13
C HIS A 117 -27.43 -11.25 -12.93
N ARG A 118 -27.91 -11.27 -14.18
CA ARG A 118 -28.06 -10.05 -14.97
C ARG A 118 -29.04 -9.09 -14.33
N GLN A 119 -30.19 -9.57 -13.87
CA GLN A 119 -31.17 -8.76 -13.14
C GLN A 119 -30.58 -8.18 -11.86
N HIS A 120 -29.88 -9.00 -11.07
CA HIS A 120 -29.18 -8.55 -9.87
C HIS A 120 -28.18 -7.42 -10.16
N LEU A 121 -27.34 -7.54 -11.19
CA LEU A 121 -26.39 -6.48 -11.57
C LEU A 121 -27.09 -5.20 -12.06
N ARG A 122 -28.23 -5.32 -12.72
CA ARG A 122 -29.02 -4.16 -13.17
C ARG A 122 -29.67 -3.45 -11.99
N GLU A 123 -30.33 -4.18 -11.11
CA GLU A 123 -31.15 -3.63 -10.03
C GLU A 123 -30.30 -3.18 -8.84
N GLU A 124 -29.33 -3.99 -8.41
CA GLU A 124 -28.54 -3.70 -7.21
C GLU A 124 -27.27 -2.89 -7.50
N ARG A 125 -26.75 -2.98 -8.72
CA ARG A 125 -25.51 -2.25 -9.13
C ARG A 125 -25.77 -1.16 -10.16
N GLY A 126 -27.01 -0.99 -10.59
CA GLY A 126 -27.42 0.03 -11.55
C GLY A 126 -26.79 -0.15 -12.95
N LEU A 127 -26.20 -1.29 -13.29
CA LEU A 127 -25.46 -1.45 -14.54
C LEU A 127 -26.40 -1.64 -15.75
N SER A 128 -26.06 -1.06 -16.90
CA SER A 128 -26.78 -1.32 -18.17
C SER A 128 -26.37 -2.68 -18.77
N ASN A 129 -27.12 -3.18 -19.76
CA ASN A 129 -26.76 -4.43 -20.43
C ASN A 129 -25.42 -4.32 -21.15
N GLU A 130 -25.17 -3.20 -21.81
CA GLU A 130 -23.91 -2.92 -22.51
C GLU A 130 -22.75 -2.87 -21.51
N GLN A 131 -22.97 -2.30 -20.33
CA GLN A 131 -21.99 -2.28 -19.25
C GLN A 131 -21.69 -3.68 -18.72
N ILE A 132 -22.72 -4.50 -18.52
CA ILE A 132 -22.60 -5.89 -18.06
C ILE A 132 -21.83 -6.73 -19.08
N ASP A 133 -22.15 -6.58 -20.37
CA ASP A 133 -21.52 -7.32 -21.45
C ASP A 133 -20.05 -6.93 -21.62
N HIS A 134 -19.74 -5.63 -21.53
CA HIS A 134 -18.37 -5.12 -21.54
C HIS A 134 -17.51 -5.68 -20.40
N ALA A 135 -18.10 -5.80 -19.20
CA ALA A 135 -17.40 -6.38 -18.04
C ALA A 135 -17.22 -7.91 -18.11
N CYS A 136 -17.80 -8.58 -19.12
CA CYS A 136 -17.66 -10.01 -19.37
C CYS A 136 -18.08 -10.90 -18.18
N TYR A 137 -19.04 -10.47 -17.36
CA TYR A 137 -19.55 -11.28 -16.24
C TYR A 137 -20.10 -12.62 -16.71
N PHE A 138 -19.97 -13.65 -15.87
CA PHE A 138 -20.53 -14.97 -16.14
C PHE A 138 -21.04 -15.64 -14.87
N SER A 139 -22.03 -16.52 -15.00
CA SER A 139 -22.59 -17.29 -13.88
C SER A 139 -21.76 -18.55 -13.64
N ILE A 140 -21.56 -18.89 -12.37
CA ILE A 140 -20.82 -20.07 -11.95
C ILE A 140 -21.72 -20.92 -11.08
N GLU A 141 -21.93 -22.18 -11.48
CA GLU A 141 -22.51 -23.22 -10.63
C GLU A 141 -21.39 -24.00 -9.90
N PRO A 142 -21.71 -24.65 -8.76
CA PRO A 142 -20.77 -25.53 -8.08
C PRO A 142 -20.22 -26.61 -9.02
N TYR A 143 -18.88 -26.72 -9.11
CA TYR A 143 -18.19 -27.68 -9.97
C TYR A 143 -18.63 -27.64 -11.44
N GLN A 144 -18.89 -26.45 -11.97
CA GLN A 144 -19.29 -26.23 -13.36
C GLN A 144 -18.35 -26.94 -14.35
N GLU A 145 -18.93 -27.72 -15.27
CA GLU A 145 -18.19 -28.41 -16.33
C GLU A 145 -17.73 -27.45 -17.44
N LEU A 146 -16.52 -27.69 -17.95
CA LEU A 146 -15.76 -26.84 -18.87
C LEU A 146 -15.27 -27.62 -20.08
N ILE A 147 -15.12 -26.94 -21.21
CA ILE A 147 -14.65 -27.56 -22.46
C ILE A 147 -13.40 -26.84 -22.97
N GLY A 148 -12.27 -27.53 -22.89
CA GLY A 148 -11.00 -27.06 -23.44
C GLY A 148 -10.48 -25.79 -22.77
N ILE A 149 -10.58 -25.71 -21.44
CA ILE A 149 -9.93 -24.68 -20.65
C ILE A 149 -8.66 -25.29 -20.02
N SER A 150 -7.54 -24.57 -20.10
CA SER A 150 -6.26 -25.07 -19.61
C SER A 150 -6.29 -25.26 -18.09
N PRO A 151 -5.81 -26.41 -17.54
CA PRO A 151 -5.68 -26.61 -16.10
C PRO A 151 -4.60 -25.73 -15.45
N ARG A 152 -3.84 -24.96 -16.26
CA ARG A 152 -2.91 -23.92 -15.77
C ARG A 152 -3.63 -22.62 -15.38
N LEU A 153 -4.89 -22.43 -15.76
CA LEU A 153 -5.66 -21.28 -15.33
C LEU A 153 -6.13 -21.47 -13.89
N ALA A 154 -6.05 -20.41 -13.09
CA ALA A 154 -6.50 -20.42 -11.71
C ALA A 154 -8.01 -20.67 -11.61
N GLY A 155 -8.41 -21.56 -10.70
CA GLY A 155 -9.81 -21.94 -10.52
C GLY A 155 -10.25 -23.13 -11.39
N ILE A 156 -9.33 -23.72 -12.16
CA ILE A 156 -9.57 -24.90 -12.99
C ILE A 156 -8.98 -26.14 -12.31
N ASP A 157 -9.69 -27.26 -12.38
CA ASP A 157 -9.25 -28.55 -11.86
C ASP A 157 -7.99 -29.08 -12.56
N LEU A 158 -7.53 -30.28 -12.17
CA LEU A 158 -6.32 -30.90 -12.70
C LEU A 158 -6.45 -31.30 -14.18
N TRP A 159 -7.67 -31.56 -14.64
CA TRP A 159 -7.93 -32.09 -15.98
C TRP A 159 -8.48 -31.07 -16.96
N GLY A 160 -8.72 -29.83 -16.53
CA GLY A 160 -9.30 -28.80 -17.40
C GLY A 160 -10.80 -28.98 -17.65
N ARG A 161 -11.49 -29.77 -16.81
CA ARG A 161 -12.87 -30.21 -16.99
C ARG A 161 -13.85 -29.49 -16.08
N TYR A 162 -13.40 -28.96 -14.94
CA TYR A 162 -14.31 -28.35 -13.96
C TYR A 162 -13.72 -27.08 -13.35
N LEU A 163 -14.60 -26.15 -12.98
CA LEU A 163 -14.25 -25.11 -12.01
C LEU A 163 -14.09 -25.73 -10.62
N THR A 164 -13.07 -25.29 -9.87
CA THR A 164 -12.82 -25.74 -8.48
C THR A 164 -13.73 -25.07 -7.45
N ILE A 165 -14.67 -24.26 -7.91
CA ILE A 165 -15.54 -23.41 -7.11
C ILE A 165 -16.72 -24.24 -6.59
N LYS A 166 -16.95 -24.19 -5.28
CA LYS A 166 -17.91 -25.06 -4.58
C LYS A 166 -19.28 -24.43 -4.34
N GLN A 167 -19.45 -23.17 -4.68
CA GLN A 167 -20.64 -22.38 -4.38
C GLN A 167 -21.04 -21.58 -5.61
N GLN A 168 -22.34 -21.35 -5.76
CA GLN A 168 -22.89 -20.55 -6.83
C GLN A 168 -22.50 -19.07 -6.69
N GLY A 169 -22.29 -18.40 -7.82
CA GLY A 169 -22.07 -16.97 -7.84
C GLY A 169 -21.76 -16.38 -9.21
N ILE A 170 -21.28 -15.14 -9.18
CA ILE A 170 -20.93 -14.37 -10.37
C ILE A 170 -19.41 -14.33 -10.51
N GLY A 171 -18.89 -14.83 -11.63
CA GLY A 171 -17.52 -14.61 -12.08
C GLY A 171 -17.34 -13.17 -12.53
N CYS A 172 -16.40 -12.47 -11.90
CA CYS A 172 -16.09 -11.06 -12.11
C CYS A 172 -14.67 -10.92 -12.69
N PRO A 173 -14.54 -10.82 -14.03
CA PRO A 173 -13.26 -10.57 -14.69
C PRO A 173 -12.57 -9.29 -14.22
N ILE A 174 -11.24 -9.32 -14.24
CA ILE A 174 -10.35 -8.20 -13.90
C ILE A 174 -9.49 -7.87 -15.11
N PHE A 175 -9.54 -6.61 -15.54
CA PHE A 175 -8.82 -6.11 -16.71
C PHE A 175 -7.55 -5.38 -16.28
N ASP A 176 -6.46 -5.55 -17.03
CA ASP A 176 -5.26 -4.73 -16.91
C ASP A 176 -5.37 -3.43 -17.73
N ILE A 177 -4.34 -2.58 -17.67
CA ILE A 177 -4.28 -1.31 -18.40
C ILE A 177 -4.42 -1.45 -19.92
N TYR A 178 -4.06 -2.61 -20.46
CA TYR A 178 -4.11 -2.93 -21.89
C TYR A 178 -5.43 -3.58 -22.31
N GLY A 179 -6.35 -3.81 -21.38
CA GLY A 179 -7.66 -4.44 -21.64
C GLY A 179 -7.62 -5.96 -21.70
N HIS A 180 -6.54 -6.61 -21.26
CA HIS A 180 -6.50 -8.07 -21.10
C HIS A 180 -7.17 -8.47 -19.79
N ILE A 181 -7.96 -9.53 -19.82
CA ILE A 181 -8.49 -10.16 -18.61
C ILE A 181 -7.38 -10.97 -17.95
N THR A 182 -6.82 -10.43 -16.88
CA THR A 182 -5.68 -11.02 -16.17
C THR A 182 -6.11 -11.90 -15.02
N GLY A 183 -7.38 -11.93 -14.64
CA GLY A 183 -7.89 -12.80 -13.59
C GLY A 183 -9.38 -12.63 -13.39
N PHE A 184 -9.94 -13.33 -12.41
CA PHE A 184 -11.33 -13.11 -12.00
C PHE A 184 -11.51 -13.41 -10.52
N GLN A 185 -12.45 -12.69 -9.90
CA GLN A 185 -12.98 -13.03 -8.59
C GLN A 185 -14.36 -13.68 -8.75
N VAL A 186 -14.82 -14.37 -7.72
CA VAL A 186 -16.18 -14.90 -7.65
C VAL A 186 -16.90 -14.19 -6.53
N ARG A 187 -18.03 -13.55 -6.86
CA ARG A 187 -18.99 -13.04 -5.87
C ARG A 187 -20.02 -14.13 -5.58
N PHE A 188 -20.00 -14.72 -4.39
CA PHE A 188 -20.98 -15.74 -4.03
C PHE A 188 -22.34 -15.13 -3.67
N ASP A 189 -23.42 -15.80 -4.05
CA ASP A 189 -24.78 -15.24 -3.91
C ASP A 189 -25.20 -15.07 -2.45
N ASN A 190 -24.86 -16.04 -1.60
CA ASN A 190 -25.27 -16.09 -0.19
C ASN A 190 -24.16 -15.65 0.78
N ALA A 191 -23.11 -15.00 0.29
CA ALA A 191 -22.02 -14.57 1.17
C ALA A 191 -22.36 -13.28 1.94
N THR A 192 -22.36 -13.37 3.26
CA THR A 192 -22.47 -12.22 4.17
C THR A 192 -21.11 -11.55 4.38
N GLU A 193 -20.06 -12.35 4.50
CA GLU A 193 -18.66 -11.93 4.68
C GLU A 193 -17.76 -12.46 3.56
N ASN A 194 -16.64 -11.77 3.29
CA ASN A 194 -15.68 -12.17 2.25
C ASN A 194 -16.36 -12.47 0.91
N LYS A 195 -17.27 -11.56 0.51
CA LYS A 195 -18.20 -11.72 -0.62
C LYS A 195 -17.50 -12.10 -1.91
N TYR A 196 -16.29 -11.57 -2.12
CA TYR A 196 -15.46 -11.81 -3.29
C TYR A 196 -14.27 -12.69 -2.93
N LYS A 197 -14.04 -13.76 -3.68
CA LYS A 197 -12.84 -14.60 -3.56
C LYS A 197 -12.13 -14.75 -4.88
N TRP A 198 -10.80 -14.70 -4.83
CA TRP A 198 -9.96 -14.99 -5.99
C TRP A 198 -10.10 -16.44 -6.43
N SER A 199 -10.13 -16.66 -7.75
CA SER A 199 -10.05 -18.00 -8.29
C SER A 199 -8.70 -18.65 -7.95
N THR A 200 -8.76 -19.92 -7.57
CA THR A 200 -7.58 -20.69 -7.18
C THR A 200 -7.79 -22.17 -7.44
N SER A 201 -6.76 -22.82 -7.96
CA SER A 201 -6.69 -24.27 -8.10
C SER A 201 -5.89 -24.91 -6.95
N ARG A 202 -5.37 -24.10 -6.02
CA ARG A 202 -4.68 -24.59 -4.83
C ARG A 202 -5.67 -25.29 -3.91
N SER A 203 -5.39 -26.53 -3.59
CA SER A 203 -6.19 -27.35 -2.67
C SER A 203 -5.28 -28.32 -1.91
N GLN A 204 -5.82 -29.04 -0.94
CA GLN A 204 -5.10 -30.10 -0.24
C GLN A 204 -4.54 -31.17 -1.21
N PHE A 205 -5.26 -31.47 -2.29
CA PHE A 205 -4.86 -32.45 -3.30
C PHE A 205 -4.01 -31.86 -4.43
N ARG A 206 -3.96 -30.53 -4.54
CA ARG A 206 -3.15 -29.79 -5.50
C ARG A 206 -2.50 -28.59 -4.80
N PRO A 207 -1.55 -28.80 -3.87
CA PRO A 207 -0.96 -27.72 -3.07
C PRO A 207 -0.22 -26.68 -3.95
N ASN A 208 0.30 -27.13 -5.09
CA ASN A 208 0.98 -26.30 -6.08
C ASN A 208 0.07 -25.86 -7.23
N GLY A 209 -1.26 -25.89 -7.03
CA GLY A 209 -2.22 -25.44 -8.02
C GLY A 209 -2.05 -23.95 -8.36
N PRO A 210 -2.30 -23.55 -9.63
CA PRO A 210 -2.30 -22.15 -10.04
C PRO A 210 -3.19 -21.29 -9.16
N THR A 211 -2.72 -20.09 -8.83
CA THR A 211 -3.45 -19.08 -8.06
C THR A 211 -3.68 -17.84 -8.92
N ALA A 212 -4.50 -16.89 -8.45
CA ALA A 212 -4.79 -15.69 -9.21
C ALA A 212 -3.56 -14.80 -9.50
N HIS A 213 -2.46 -14.95 -8.76
CA HIS A 213 -1.23 -14.17 -8.94
C HIS A 213 -0.72 -14.22 -10.40
N LEU A 214 -0.07 -13.15 -10.81
CA LEU A 214 0.60 -13.01 -12.10
C LEU A 214 2.03 -13.55 -12.03
N PRO A 215 2.72 -13.69 -13.19
CA PRO A 215 4.11 -14.15 -13.21
C PRO A 215 5.10 -13.28 -12.42
N ASN A 216 4.77 -12.01 -12.18
CA ASN A 216 5.54 -11.12 -11.32
C ASN A 216 5.24 -11.27 -9.81
N GLY A 217 4.35 -12.19 -9.43
CA GLY A 217 3.96 -12.46 -8.05
C GLY A 217 2.85 -11.58 -7.50
N GLU A 218 2.40 -10.55 -8.22
CA GLU A 218 1.34 -9.65 -7.79
C GLU A 218 -0.06 -10.24 -8.05
N LEU A 219 -1.06 -9.83 -7.26
CA LEU A 219 -2.45 -10.07 -7.63
C LEU A 219 -2.86 -9.13 -8.77
N PRO A 220 -3.79 -9.54 -9.65
CA PRO A 220 -4.31 -8.68 -10.70
C PRO A 220 -4.86 -7.36 -10.14
N LEU A 221 -4.36 -6.23 -10.66
CA LEU A 221 -4.88 -4.90 -10.39
C LEU A 221 -5.94 -4.56 -11.44
N ALA A 222 -7.15 -4.17 -11.02
CA ALA A 222 -8.17 -3.75 -11.97
C ALA A 222 -7.84 -2.38 -12.54
N VAL A 223 -7.98 -2.25 -13.85
CA VAL A 223 -8.03 -0.97 -14.55
C VAL A 223 -9.31 -0.93 -15.38
N TRP A 224 -10.23 -0.07 -14.98
CA TRP A 224 -11.49 0.12 -15.68
C TRP A 224 -11.48 1.43 -16.45
N ARG A 225 -11.94 1.38 -17.70
CA ARG A 225 -12.14 2.55 -18.55
C ARG A 225 -13.64 2.79 -18.73
N PRO A 226 -14.09 4.06 -18.84
CA PRO A 226 -15.48 4.35 -19.16
C PRO A 226 -15.85 3.77 -20.53
N LEU A 227 -17.12 3.40 -20.69
CA LEU A 227 -17.67 3.17 -22.02
C LEU A 227 -17.77 4.51 -22.77
N GLY A 228 -17.08 4.61 -23.90
CA GLY A 228 -17.05 5.81 -24.73
C GLY A 228 -15.91 6.76 -24.40
N ALA A 229 -16.10 8.05 -24.68
CA ALA A 229 -15.06 9.06 -24.50
C ALA A 229 -14.81 9.36 -23.03
N ILE A 230 -13.54 9.53 -22.67
CA ILE A 230 -13.14 9.97 -21.33
C ILE A 230 -13.54 11.43 -21.15
N GLN A 231 -14.29 11.72 -20.08
CA GLN A 231 -14.82 13.04 -19.76
C GLN A 231 -13.97 13.76 -18.71
N ARG A 232 -13.41 13.02 -17.76
CA ARG A 232 -12.57 13.58 -16.67
C ARG A 232 -11.09 13.25 -16.88
N ARG A 233 -10.24 14.28 -16.87
CA ARG A 233 -8.78 14.20 -17.07
C ARG A 233 -8.01 14.01 -15.75
N SER A 234 -8.44 13.02 -14.97
CA SER A 234 -7.78 12.59 -13.74
C SER A 234 -7.86 11.07 -13.65
N ILE A 235 -7.04 10.44 -12.82
CA ILE A 235 -7.02 8.99 -12.65
C ILE A 235 -7.75 8.62 -11.36
N GLY A 236 -8.82 7.83 -11.45
CA GLY A 236 -9.55 7.35 -10.28
C GLY A 236 -8.85 6.18 -9.60
N MET A 237 -8.94 6.10 -8.27
CA MET A 237 -8.54 4.93 -7.49
C MET A 237 -9.59 4.66 -6.42
N SER A 238 -10.19 3.47 -6.40
CA SER A 238 -11.15 3.08 -5.37
C SER A 238 -10.79 1.74 -4.73
N GLU A 239 -11.32 1.49 -3.54
CA GLU A 239 -11.24 0.15 -2.94
C GLU A 239 -12.07 -0.87 -3.75
N GLY A 240 -11.68 -2.15 -3.64
CA GLY A 240 -12.28 -3.24 -4.38
C GLY A 240 -11.77 -3.34 -5.82
N THR A 241 -11.99 -4.51 -6.44
CA THR A 241 -11.51 -4.79 -7.80
C THR A 241 -12.64 -4.75 -8.82
N ASN A 242 -13.87 -5.10 -8.41
CA ASN A 242 -15.07 -5.19 -9.24
C ASN A 242 -16.32 -5.28 -8.33
N PRO A 243 -17.49 -4.67 -8.63
CA PRO A 243 -17.77 -3.71 -9.71
C PRO A 243 -17.48 -2.26 -9.33
N LYS A 244 -17.16 -1.98 -8.07
CA LYS A 244 -16.98 -0.62 -7.54
C LYS A 244 -16.13 0.31 -8.44
N PRO A 245 -14.87 -0.02 -8.79
CA PRO A 245 -14.06 0.81 -9.69
C PRO A 245 -14.65 0.92 -11.12
N TYR A 246 -15.40 -0.10 -11.59
CA TYR A 246 -16.06 -0.04 -12.90
C TYR A 246 -17.25 0.93 -12.91
N ILE A 247 -18.03 0.95 -11.84
CA ILE A 247 -19.13 1.90 -11.63
C ILE A 247 -18.56 3.32 -11.57
N VAL A 248 -17.51 3.53 -10.76
CA VAL A 248 -16.79 4.81 -10.71
C VAL A 248 -16.35 5.22 -12.11
N ALA A 249 -15.71 4.32 -12.85
CA ALA A 249 -15.18 4.66 -14.16
C ALA A 249 -16.26 5.10 -15.13
N THR A 250 -17.37 4.35 -15.18
CA THR A 250 -18.43 4.57 -16.15
C THR A 250 -19.32 5.76 -15.79
N ARG A 251 -19.62 5.96 -14.50
CA ARG A 251 -20.48 7.07 -14.06
C ARG A 251 -19.78 8.41 -14.08
N LEU A 252 -18.50 8.44 -13.72
CA LEU A 252 -17.72 9.69 -13.70
C LEU A 252 -16.98 9.96 -15.02
N GLY A 253 -17.04 9.04 -15.99
CA GLY A 253 -16.34 9.21 -17.27
C GLY A 253 -14.83 9.29 -17.09
N GLN A 254 -14.26 8.49 -16.19
CA GLN A 254 -12.87 8.60 -15.70
C GLN A 254 -12.23 7.20 -15.65
N PRO A 255 -11.00 6.96 -16.13
CA PRO A 255 -10.34 5.68 -15.86
C PRO A 255 -10.15 5.48 -14.35
N CYS A 256 -10.49 4.30 -13.83
CA CYS A 256 -10.43 4.00 -12.40
C CYS A 256 -9.71 2.69 -12.12
N LEU A 257 -8.73 2.73 -11.22
CA LEU A 257 -7.99 1.57 -10.75
C LEU A 257 -8.66 1.01 -9.49
N GLY A 258 -8.65 -0.31 -9.37
CA GLY A 258 -9.19 -1.02 -8.21
C GLY A 258 -8.25 -2.09 -7.68
N ALA A 259 -8.09 -2.14 -6.36
CA ALA A 259 -7.33 -3.17 -5.67
C ALA A 259 -8.20 -3.89 -4.63
N ALA A 260 -8.03 -5.21 -4.54
CA ALA A 260 -8.72 -6.02 -3.53
C ALA A 260 -8.36 -5.52 -2.12
N GLY A 261 -9.38 -5.10 -1.36
CA GLY A 261 -9.21 -4.52 -0.01
C GLY A 261 -8.36 -3.25 0.03
N GLY A 262 -8.32 -2.48 -1.07
CA GLY A 262 -7.62 -1.19 -1.13
C GLY A 262 -6.09 -1.28 -1.09
N ASN A 263 -5.53 -2.49 -1.22
CA ASN A 263 -4.10 -2.74 -1.06
C ASN A 263 -3.31 -2.56 -2.36
N PHE A 264 -3.28 -1.33 -2.89
CA PHE A 264 -2.57 -0.99 -4.13
C PHE A 264 -1.06 -1.25 -4.07
N VAL A 265 -0.45 -1.11 -2.88
CA VAL A 265 0.99 -1.33 -2.67
C VAL A 265 1.39 -2.79 -2.94
N ALA A 266 0.48 -3.76 -2.79
CA ALA A 266 0.75 -5.16 -3.10
C ALA A 266 0.86 -5.45 -4.62
N SER A 267 0.45 -4.51 -5.47
CA SER A 267 0.55 -4.62 -6.94
C SER A 267 1.32 -3.41 -7.49
N GLN A 268 2.46 -3.08 -6.89
CA GLN A 268 3.24 -1.87 -7.16
C GLN A 268 3.70 -1.74 -8.62
N GLN A 269 4.09 -2.82 -9.28
CA GLN A 269 4.53 -2.81 -10.68
C GLN A 269 3.36 -2.47 -11.60
N GLN A 270 2.25 -3.21 -11.48
CA GLN A 270 1.03 -2.91 -12.25
C GLN A 270 0.50 -1.51 -11.96
N LEU A 271 0.56 -1.05 -10.70
CA LEU A 271 0.12 0.28 -10.31
C LEU A 271 0.96 1.35 -11.00
N LYS A 272 2.30 1.22 -10.97
CA LYS A 272 3.19 2.19 -11.60
C LYS A 272 2.97 2.24 -13.12
N GLU A 273 2.92 1.07 -13.75
CA GLU A 273 2.68 0.94 -15.19
C GLU A 273 1.34 1.57 -15.59
N SER A 274 0.26 1.23 -14.88
CA SER A 274 -1.07 1.77 -15.14
C SER A 274 -1.13 3.29 -14.98
N LEU A 275 -0.52 3.82 -13.91
CA LEU A 275 -0.45 5.26 -13.67
C LEU A 275 0.38 5.98 -14.73
N ASP A 276 1.47 5.39 -15.21
CA ASP A 276 2.33 5.99 -16.25
C ASP A 276 1.59 6.09 -17.58
N VAL A 277 0.98 4.98 -18.02
CA VAL A 277 0.20 4.93 -19.26
C VAL A 277 -0.97 5.93 -19.20
N LEU A 278 -1.78 5.88 -18.14
CA LEU A 278 -2.93 6.79 -18.01
C LEU A 278 -2.51 8.25 -17.85
N SER A 279 -1.42 8.52 -17.14
CA SER A 279 -0.93 9.90 -16.99
C SER A 279 -0.52 10.52 -18.31
N THR A 280 0.10 9.72 -19.17
CA THR A 280 0.53 10.13 -20.51
C THR A 280 -0.69 10.33 -21.42
N GLU A 281 -1.62 9.37 -21.42
CA GLU A 281 -2.84 9.42 -22.24
C GLU A 281 -3.73 10.62 -21.89
N LEU A 282 -3.94 10.86 -20.59
CA LEU A 282 -4.83 11.93 -20.11
C LEU A 282 -4.15 13.30 -20.06
N ASN A 283 -2.81 13.33 -20.12
CA ASN A 283 -1.95 14.47 -19.83
C ASN A 283 -2.23 15.04 -18.42
N THR A 284 -2.14 14.18 -17.40
CA THR A 284 -2.43 14.54 -16.01
C THR A 284 -1.56 13.76 -15.02
N LYS A 285 -1.26 14.36 -13.87
CA LYS A 285 -0.66 13.67 -12.71
C LYS A 285 -1.60 13.64 -11.50
N THR A 286 -2.86 14.02 -11.71
CA THR A 286 -3.87 14.07 -10.65
C THR A 286 -4.55 12.72 -10.49
N ILE A 287 -4.55 12.23 -9.25
CA ILE A 287 -5.24 11.04 -8.79
C ILE A 287 -6.41 11.45 -7.90
N ASP A 288 -7.60 10.94 -8.22
CA ASP A 288 -8.80 11.06 -7.40
C ASP A 288 -8.99 9.75 -6.63
N PHE A 289 -8.74 9.79 -5.33
CA PHE A 289 -8.87 8.64 -4.45
C PHE A 289 -10.26 8.61 -3.80
N TYR A 290 -10.99 7.51 -3.98
CA TYR A 290 -12.34 7.29 -3.46
C TYR A 290 -12.29 6.30 -2.30
N PRO A 291 -12.21 6.77 -1.04
CA PRO A 291 -12.16 5.89 0.13
C PRO A 291 -13.53 5.27 0.44
N ASP A 292 -13.52 4.07 1.04
CA ASP A 292 -14.75 3.39 1.48
C ASP A 292 -15.42 4.10 2.66
N ALA A 293 -16.74 3.97 2.77
CA ALA A 293 -17.49 4.49 3.88
C ALA A 293 -17.05 3.81 5.18
N GLY A 294 -16.82 4.62 6.23
CA GLY A 294 -16.30 4.11 7.50
C GLY A 294 -14.79 3.87 7.53
N ALA A 295 -14.05 4.14 6.44
CA ALA A 295 -12.60 3.93 6.42
C ALA A 295 -11.87 4.75 7.50
N ILE A 296 -12.37 5.95 7.83
CA ILE A 296 -11.76 6.82 8.85
C ILE A 296 -11.73 6.20 10.25
N ALA A 297 -12.66 5.29 10.55
CA ALA A 297 -12.72 4.59 11.84
C ALA A 297 -11.79 3.37 11.88
N ASN A 298 -11.32 2.89 10.72
CA ASN A 298 -10.54 1.67 10.60
C ASN A 298 -9.04 1.96 10.42
N PHE A 299 -8.27 1.78 11.51
CA PHE A 299 -6.83 2.01 11.51
C PHE A 299 -6.06 1.16 10.47
N HIS A 300 -6.51 -0.07 10.20
CA HIS A 300 -5.83 -0.96 9.23
C HIS A 300 -6.00 -0.44 7.80
N VAL A 301 -7.21 0.01 7.46
CA VAL A 301 -7.52 0.61 6.15
C VAL A 301 -6.75 1.92 5.97
N LEU A 302 -6.76 2.80 6.98
CA LEU A 302 -5.98 4.05 6.93
C LEU A 302 -4.48 3.81 6.77
N ARG A 303 -3.94 2.75 7.37
CA ARG A 303 -2.52 2.37 7.17
C ARG A 303 -2.23 2.04 5.70
N GLN A 304 -3.13 1.33 5.03
CA GLN A 304 -2.99 1.00 3.61
C GLN A 304 -3.10 2.25 2.75
N TYR A 305 -4.10 3.11 3.01
CA TYR A 305 -4.26 4.37 2.27
C TYR A 305 -3.02 5.25 2.38
N ARG A 306 -2.48 5.42 3.59
CA ARG A 306 -1.23 6.17 3.82
C ARG A 306 -0.03 5.59 3.07
N ALA A 307 0.08 4.26 2.99
CA ALA A 307 1.15 3.61 2.24
C ALA A 307 1.02 3.89 0.74
N THR A 308 -0.20 3.75 0.19
CA THR A 308 -0.52 4.09 -1.19
C THR A 308 -0.24 5.56 -1.49
N PHE A 309 -0.68 6.48 -0.61
CA PHE A 309 -0.50 7.91 -0.81
C PHE A 309 0.96 8.30 -0.89
N ARG A 310 1.78 7.83 0.06
CA ARG A 310 3.22 8.07 0.04
C ARG A 310 3.88 7.53 -1.22
N LEU A 311 3.49 6.31 -1.63
CA LEU A 311 4.08 5.66 -2.81
C LEU A 311 3.81 6.45 -4.09
N VAL A 312 2.56 6.84 -4.34
CA VAL A 312 2.22 7.57 -5.58
C VAL A 312 2.73 9.03 -5.54
N GLN A 313 2.76 9.67 -4.36
CA GLN A 313 3.38 11.00 -4.20
C GLN A 313 4.89 10.96 -4.46
N GLN A 314 5.59 9.91 -4.03
CA GLN A 314 7.02 9.69 -4.35
C GLN A 314 7.26 9.57 -5.86
N TRP A 315 6.27 9.09 -6.62
CA TRP A 315 6.33 9.03 -8.08
C TRP A 315 5.90 10.34 -8.77
N GLY A 316 5.63 11.40 -8.00
CA GLY A 316 5.28 12.72 -8.53
C GLY A 316 3.80 12.90 -8.87
N TYR A 317 2.91 12.04 -8.38
CA TYR A 317 1.47 12.21 -8.54
C TYR A 317 0.87 13.07 -7.43
N GLU A 318 -0.12 13.88 -7.81
CA GLU A 318 -0.92 14.67 -6.87
C GLU A 318 -2.19 13.92 -6.52
N ILE A 319 -2.47 13.74 -5.23
CA ILE A 319 -3.66 13.02 -4.76
C ILE A 319 -4.68 14.00 -4.18
N ARG A 320 -5.91 13.86 -4.64
CA ARG A 320 -7.10 14.44 -4.03
C ARG A 320 -7.97 13.30 -3.50
N VAL A 321 -8.52 13.46 -2.31
CA VAL A 321 -9.40 12.48 -1.69
C VAL A 321 -10.83 12.95 -1.85
N ALA A 322 -11.68 12.09 -2.41
CA ALA A 322 -13.11 12.32 -2.54
C ALA A 322 -13.81 12.20 -1.17
N TRP A 323 -14.65 13.17 -0.84
CA TRP A 323 -15.33 13.30 0.44
C TRP A 323 -16.78 13.73 0.24
N TRP A 324 -17.70 12.98 0.82
CA TRP A 324 -19.15 13.26 0.86
C TRP A 324 -19.72 13.01 2.26
N GLY A 325 -18.87 13.03 3.29
CA GLY A 325 -19.27 12.81 4.69
C GLY A 325 -19.32 11.35 5.13
N GLN A 326 -18.61 10.45 4.45
CA GLN A 326 -18.69 8.99 4.60
C GLN A 326 -18.00 8.42 5.87
N THR A 327 -18.39 8.90 7.06
CA THR A 327 -17.74 8.57 8.34
C THR A 327 -18.05 7.18 8.91
N THR A 328 -19.27 6.67 8.74
CA THR A 328 -19.75 5.45 9.38
C THR A 328 -20.14 4.39 8.35
N LYS A 329 -19.69 3.15 8.55
CA LYS A 329 -20.03 2.03 7.68
C LYS A 329 -21.49 1.62 7.89
N GLY A 330 -22.27 1.54 6.81
CA GLY A 330 -23.68 1.14 6.85
C GLY A 330 -24.66 2.29 7.03
N GLU A 331 -24.24 3.43 7.61
CA GLU A 331 -25.03 4.66 7.63
C GLU A 331 -24.78 5.50 6.38
N HIS A 332 -23.53 5.55 5.93
CA HIS A 332 -23.14 6.29 4.74
C HIS A 332 -22.87 5.35 3.56
N LEU A 333 -23.19 5.85 2.36
CA LEU A 333 -23.01 5.13 1.12
C LEU A 333 -21.54 5.04 0.73
N ASP A 334 -21.13 3.87 0.24
CA ASP A 334 -19.91 3.71 -0.52
C ASP A 334 -20.02 4.46 -1.86
N ILE A 335 -18.88 4.67 -2.54
CA ILE A 335 -18.85 5.42 -3.80
C ILE A 335 -19.73 4.80 -4.90
N ASP A 336 -19.78 3.47 -5.02
CA ASP A 336 -20.64 2.81 -6.02
C ASP A 336 -22.12 3.06 -5.75
N ASP A 337 -22.55 2.91 -4.49
CA ASP A 337 -23.95 3.14 -4.11
C ASP A 337 -24.35 4.61 -4.23
N LEU A 338 -23.45 5.55 -3.89
CA LEU A 338 -23.65 7.00 -4.07
C LEU A 338 -23.89 7.36 -5.54
N LEU A 339 -23.08 6.80 -6.45
CA LEU A 339 -23.18 7.05 -7.89
C LEU A 339 -24.40 6.37 -8.52
N VAL A 340 -24.82 5.20 -8.02
CA VAL A 340 -26.07 4.55 -8.44
C VAL A 340 -27.28 5.39 -8.01
N ALA A 341 -27.21 6.05 -6.85
CA ALA A 341 -28.25 6.95 -6.37
C ALA A 341 -28.28 8.32 -7.08
N GLY A 342 -27.36 8.61 -8.00
CA GLY A 342 -27.29 9.89 -8.72
C GLY A 342 -26.89 11.08 -7.85
N ARG A 343 -26.07 10.83 -6.82
CA ARG A 343 -25.61 11.83 -5.83
C ARG A 343 -24.14 12.19 -6.02
N GLU A 344 -23.66 12.15 -7.25
CA GLU A 344 -22.27 12.48 -7.60
C GLU A 344 -21.89 13.94 -7.31
N ASP A 345 -22.87 14.84 -7.22
CA ASP A 345 -22.71 16.26 -6.91
C ASP A 345 -22.31 16.52 -5.45
N GLU A 346 -22.52 15.56 -4.57
CA GLU A 346 -22.07 15.61 -3.18
C GLU A 346 -20.56 15.39 -3.02
N ILE A 347 -19.90 14.86 -4.05
CA ILE A 347 -18.48 14.54 -4.00
C ILE A 347 -17.66 15.82 -4.04
N GLN A 348 -16.91 16.06 -2.96
CA GLN A 348 -15.93 17.14 -2.85
C GLN A 348 -14.53 16.58 -2.78
N PHE A 349 -13.57 17.28 -3.38
CA PHE A 349 -12.17 16.88 -3.36
C PHE A 349 -11.40 17.66 -2.30
N ILE A 350 -10.82 16.94 -1.34
CA ILE A 350 -9.95 17.48 -0.30
C ILE A 350 -8.52 16.98 -0.48
N THR A 351 -7.56 17.70 0.08
CA THR A 351 -6.16 17.27 0.11
C THR A 351 -5.95 16.08 1.06
N VAL A 352 -4.88 15.32 0.86
CA VAL A 352 -4.46 14.26 1.81
C VAL A 352 -4.30 14.82 3.24
N ALA A 353 -3.76 16.03 3.38
CA ALA A 353 -3.60 16.66 4.69
C ALA A 353 -4.93 16.95 5.38
N GLN A 354 -5.94 17.41 4.63
CA GLN A 354 -7.30 17.61 5.16
C GLN A 354 -7.96 16.28 5.55
N PHE A 355 -7.80 15.24 4.74
CA PHE A 355 -8.30 13.91 5.05
C PHE A 355 -7.68 13.33 6.33
N GLU A 356 -6.38 13.50 6.53
CA GLU A 356 -5.70 13.10 7.76
C GLU A 356 -6.22 13.84 9.00
N LEU A 357 -6.58 15.12 8.87
CA LEU A 357 -7.19 15.88 9.98
C LEU A 357 -8.57 15.33 10.36
N LEU A 358 -9.38 14.93 9.39
CA LEU A 358 -10.67 14.25 9.62
C LEU A 358 -10.48 12.91 10.34
N CYS A 359 -9.46 12.14 9.98
CA CYS A 359 -9.14 10.88 10.65
C CYS A 359 -8.75 11.07 12.13
N HIS A 360 -8.22 12.23 12.50
CA HIS A 360 -7.82 12.55 13.87
C HIS A 360 -8.95 13.17 14.72
N ASN A 361 -9.96 13.78 14.10
CA ASN A 361 -11.13 14.34 14.78
C ASN A 361 -12.41 13.96 14.01
N PRO A 362 -12.91 12.71 14.13
CA PRO A 362 -14.11 12.29 13.40
C PRO A 362 -15.35 13.09 13.78
N ASP A 363 -15.41 13.63 15.01
CA ASP A 363 -16.50 14.49 15.49
C ASP A 363 -16.45 15.94 14.96
N SER A 364 -15.40 16.32 14.21
CA SER A 364 -15.43 17.60 13.50
C SER A 364 -16.43 17.48 12.34
N GLN A 365 -17.69 17.78 12.64
CA GLN A 365 -18.76 17.87 11.66
C GLN A 365 -18.41 18.97 10.65
N LEU A 366 -17.80 18.58 9.52
CA LEU A 366 -17.80 19.38 8.31
C LEU A 366 -19.12 19.12 7.59
N HIS A 367 -20.21 19.71 8.11
CA HIS A 367 -21.51 19.72 7.46
C HIS A 367 -21.48 20.71 6.28
N GLY A 368 -20.81 20.30 5.21
CA GLY A 368 -20.72 21.08 3.98
C GLY A 368 -19.88 22.37 4.09
N PHE A 369 -19.65 22.98 2.92
CA PHE A 369 -18.66 24.03 2.68
C PHE A 369 -18.80 25.33 3.50
N LYS A 370 -19.92 25.54 4.21
CA LYS A 370 -20.10 26.75 5.03
C LYS A 370 -19.12 26.81 6.22
N ASP A 371 -18.65 25.66 6.70
CA ASP A 371 -17.69 25.60 7.82
C ASP A 371 -16.21 25.61 7.39
N LEU A 372 -15.91 25.32 6.12
CA LEU A 372 -14.54 25.35 5.59
C LEU A 372 -13.96 26.78 5.55
N PHE A 373 -14.77 27.77 5.17
CA PHE A 373 -14.34 29.17 5.10
C PHE A 373 -14.17 29.83 6.49
N GLY A 374 -14.89 29.37 7.53
CA GLY A 374 -14.72 29.86 8.90
C GLY A 374 -13.50 29.26 9.62
N TRP A 375 -13.02 28.09 9.17
CA TRP A 375 -11.94 27.36 9.82
C TRP A 375 -10.56 27.59 9.17
N LEU A 376 -10.47 27.96 7.90
CA LEU A 376 -9.20 28.28 7.22
C LEU A 376 -8.29 29.27 7.99
N PRO A 377 -8.82 30.38 8.55
CA PRO A 377 -8.02 31.30 9.38
C PRO A 377 -7.57 30.67 10.70
N LYS A 378 -8.39 29.77 11.28
CA LYS A 378 -8.05 29.04 12.51
C LYS A 378 -7.01 27.94 12.26
N LEU A 379 -7.01 27.34 11.07
CA LEU A 379 -6.02 26.36 10.61
C LEU A 379 -4.68 27.05 10.30
N GLN A 380 -4.68 28.19 9.62
CA GLN A 380 -3.47 29.03 9.46
C GLN A 380 -2.92 29.43 10.83
N ASN A 381 -3.77 29.83 11.77
CA ASN A 381 -3.36 30.15 13.14
C ASN A 381 -2.87 28.93 13.93
N ARG A 382 -3.47 27.74 13.78
CA ARG A 382 -3.01 26.50 14.44
C ARG A 382 -1.71 25.97 13.85
N LEU A 383 -1.53 26.05 12.53
CA LEU A 383 -0.28 25.72 11.86
C LEU A 383 0.81 26.72 12.27
N ALA A 384 0.52 28.02 12.33
CA ALA A 384 1.42 29.04 12.85
C ALA A 384 1.77 28.81 14.34
N GLN A 385 0.82 28.34 15.16
CA GLN A 385 1.05 27.96 16.55
C GLN A 385 1.87 26.67 16.70
N LEU A 386 1.73 25.70 15.80
CA LEU A 386 2.55 24.48 15.75
C LEU A 386 3.98 24.80 15.29
N VAL A 387 4.15 25.73 14.36
CA VAL A 387 5.46 26.30 13.97
C VAL A 387 6.09 27.05 15.16
N LYS A 388 5.30 27.87 15.91
CA LYS A 388 5.74 28.52 17.17
C LYS A 388 5.99 27.53 18.33
N LYS A 389 5.36 26.36 18.35
CA LYS A 389 5.65 25.30 19.34
C LYS A 389 6.91 24.53 18.99
N ARG A 390 7.22 24.37 17.70
CA ARG A 390 8.53 23.87 17.25
C ARG A 390 9.68 24.82 17.60
N SER A 391 9.43 26.14 17.65
CA SER A 391 10.45 27.10 18.14
C SER A 391 10.62 27.15 19.66
N ARG A 392 9.82 26.39 20.44
CA ARG A 392 9.93 26.33 21.92
C ARG A 392 10.91 25.26 22.43
N TRP A 393 11.44 24.39 21.57
CA TRP A 393 12.55 23.51 21.89
C TRP A 393 13.77 23.94 21.05
N GLY A 394 14.50 24.94 21.56
CA GLY A 394 15.84 25.45 21.17
C GLY A 394 16.09 25.63 19.66
N PHE A 395 16.22 26.82 19.09
CA PHE A 395 16.91 28.04 19.52
C PHE A 395 16.02 29.27 19.31
N ALA A 396 16.24 30.33 20.09
CA ALA A 396 15.50 31.58 20.00
C ALA A 396 15.51 32.16 18.56
N SER A 397 14.36 32.67 18.11
CA SER A 397 14.31 33.58 16.96
C SER A 397 15.01 34.87 17.36
N CYS A 398 16.18 35.14 16.78
CA CYS A 398 16.67 36.51 16.68
C CYS A 398 15.58 37.32 15.99
N GLY A 399 15.22 38.47 16.57
CA GLY A 399 14.38 39.45 15.90
C GLY A 399 15.02 39.86 14.57
N ASP A 400 14.22 40.46 13.70
CA ASP A 400 14.67 41.08 12.45
C ASP A 400 15.78 42.09 12.75
N VAL A 401 17.01 41.60 12.75
CA VAL A 401 18.21 42.39 12.53
C VAL A 401 18.45 42.25 11.05
N GLU A 402 18.65 43.37 10.37
CA GLU A 402 19.17 43.40 9.02
C GLU A 402 20.56 42.73 9.06
N VAL A 403 20.62 41.43 8.78
CA VAL A 403 21.85 40.65 8.83
C VAL A 403 22.55 40.85 7.50
N GLU A 404 23.67 41.59 7.53
CA GLU A 404 24.65 41.57 6.45
C GLU A 404 24.95 40.11 6.08
N PRO A 405 25.05 39.77 4.77
CA PRO A 405 25.24 38.39 4.35
C PRO A 405 26.43 37.76 5.08
N PRO A 406 26.28 36.54 5.63
CA PRO A 406 27.35 35.92 6.41
C PRO A 406 28.61 35.81 5.54
N PRO A 407 29.80 36.04 6.12
CA PRO A 407 31.05 35.89 5.38
C PRO A 407 31.08 34.49 4.77
N THR A 408 31.26 34.42 3.46
CA THR A 408 31.41 33.17 2.72
C THR A 408 32.53 32.37 3.39
N PRO A 409 32.28 31.12 3.82
CA PRO A 409 33.32 30.33 4.44
C PRO A 409 34.49 30.15 3.45
N PRO A 410 35.74 30.18 3.93
CA PRO A 410 36.89 30.03 3.06
C PRO A 410 36.79 28.69 2.33
N THR A 411 36.78 28.76 1.00
CA THR A 411 36.76 27.57 0.14
C THR A 411 38.19 27.15 -0.13
N ILE A 412 38.57 25.97 0.34
CA ILE A 412 39.89 25.37 0.08
C ILE A 412 39.75 24.45 -1.13
N GLN A 413 40.36 24.82 -2.25
CA GLN A 413 40.52 23.93 -3.39
C GLN A 413 41.81 23.14 -3.22
N TYR A 414 41.75 21.82 -3.45
CA TYR A 414 42.90 20.92 -3.32
C TYR A 414 42.88 19.91 -4.47
N GLU A 415 44.05 19.43 -4.89
CA GLU A 415 44.16 18.44 -5.97
C GLU A 415 43.92 17.01 -5.48
N ALA A 416 43.68 16.08 -6.41
CA ALA A 416 43.49 14.67 -6.09
C ALA A 416 44.70 14.10 -5.33
N GLY A 417 44.48 13.58 -4.12
CA GLY A 417 45.54 13.05 -3.23
C GLY A 417 45.94 14.00 -2.10
N GLN A 418 45.57 15.29 -2.15
CA GLN A 418 45.91 16.28 -1.11
C GLN A 418 44.79 16.49 -0.07
N ARG A 419 43.76 15.63 -0.07
CA ARG A 419 42.57 15.79 0.78
C ARG A 419 42.90 15.79 2.26
N LEU A 420 43.70 14.82 2.70
CA LEU A 420 44.03 14.65 4.11
C LEU A 420 44.78 15.89 4.64
N GLU A 421 45.75 16.39 3.90
CA GLU A 421 46.49 17.61 4.27
C GLU A 421 45.58 18.83 4.34
N ALA A 422 44.68 19.01 3.38
CA ALA A 422 43.71 20.11 3.38
C ALA A 422 42.76 20.05 4.58
N TRP A 423 42.32 18.85 4.98
CA TRP A 423 41.47 18.66 6.15
C TRP A 423 42.21 18.89 7.46
N VAL A 424 43.43 18.38 7.59
CA VAL A 424 44.28 18.61 8.77
C VAL A 424 44.58 20.10 8.94
N GLN A 425 44.91 20.81 7.86
CA GLN A 425 45.11 22.27 7.92
C GLN A 425 43.84 23.02 8.30
N ALA A 426 42.68 22.62 7.79
CA ALA A 426 41.41 23.24 8.16
C ALA A 426 41.08 23.01 9.65
N VAL A 427 41.29 21.80 10.17
CA VAL A 427 41.09 21.48 11.59
C VAL A 427 42.08 22.25 12.48
N GLN A 428 43.37 22.32 12.10
CA GLN A 428 44.38 23.12 12.80
C GLN A 428 44.06 24.63 12.75
N GLY A 429 43.45 25.10 11.66
CA GLY A 429 42.91 26.45 11.51
C GLY A 429 41.63 26.71 12.31
N GLY A 430 41.17 25.75 13.11
CA GLY A 430 40.01 25.88 13.99
C GLY A 430 38.67 25.49 13.34
N ALA A 431 38.68 24.88 12.16
CA ALA A 431 37.44 24.43 11.52
C ALA A 431 36.84 23.24 12.28
N LYS A 432 35.66 23.44 12.87
CA LYS A 432 34.92 22.40 13.57
C LYS A 432 34.16 21.45 12.63
N PHE A 433 33.81 21.94 11.43
CA PHE A 433 33.04 21.20 10.45
C PHE A 433 33.63 21.44 9.05
N ILE A 434 33.83 20.37 8.29
CA ILE A 434 34.30 20.41 6.90
C ILE A 434 33.20 19.81 6.02
N PHE A 435 32.78 20.55 4.99
CA PHE A 435 31.84 20.07 3.99
C PHE A 435 32.60 19.72 2.71
N ASP A 436 32.75 18.42 2.44
CA ASP A 436 33.48 17.92 1.27
C ASP A 436 32.54 17.45 0.16
N SER A 437 32.69 18.03 -1.04
CA SER A 437 31.85 17.76 -2.21
C SER A 437 32.48 16.77 -3.21
N SER A 438 33.57 16.08 -2.86
CA SER A 438 34.19 15.10 -3.78
C SER A 438 33.28 13.89 -4.02
N ALA A 439 33.51 13.13 -5.12
CA ALA A 439 32.67 11.98 -5.49
C ALA A 439 32.69 10.84 -4.45
N THR A 440 31.72 9.91 -4.52
CA THR A 440 31.68 8.71 -3.67
C THR A 440 32.77 7.70 -4.06
N GLY A 441 33.25 6.88 -3.11
CA GLY A 441 34.28 5.86 -3.37
C GLY A 441 35.74 6.35 -3.32
N THR A 442 35.97 7.59 -2.92
CA THR A 442 37.31 8.24 -2.95
C THR A 442 38.11 8.11 -1.65
N GLY A 443 37.68 7.31 -0.68
CA GLY A 443 38.37 7.14 0.60
C GLY A 443 38.03 8.15 1.71
N LYS A 444 37.00 9.00 1.53
CA LYS A 444 36.62 10.07 2.48
C LYS A 444 36.51 9.65 3.95
N SER A 445 35.92 8.48 4.22
CA SER A 445 35.76 8.00 5.60
C SER A 445 37.09 7.62 6.25
N TYR A 446 38.06 7.18 5.45
CA TYR A 446 39.41 6.84 5.91
C TYR A 446 40.19 8.12 6.23
N ASP A 447 40.19 9.11 5.33
CA ASP A 447 40.86 10.40 5.54
C ASP A 447 40.27 11.18 6.73
N SER A 448 38.95 11.07 6.95
CA SER A 448 38.25 11.70 8.09
C SER A 448 38.72 11.14 9.43
N GLY A 449 38.94 9.83 9.50
CA GLY A 449 39.46 9.17 10.69
C GLY A 449 40.89 9.60 11.05
N LEU A 450 41.73 9.85 10.04
CA LEU A 450 43.11 10.29 10.22
C LEU A 450 43.25 11.78 10.52
N ALA A 451 42.33 12.62 10.06
CA ALA A 451 42.37 14.06 10.35
C ALA A 451 42.00 14.42 11.81
N HIS A 452 41.43 13.47 12.56
CA HIS A 452 41.01 13.63 13.96
C HIS A 452 41.90 12.91 14.99
N SER A 453 42.88 12.13 14.52
CA SER A 453 43.95 11.53 15.33
C SER A 453 45.15 12.46 15.43
#